data_AF-A0A2J6HZK6-F1
#
_entry.id   AF-A0A2J6HZK6-F1
#
_cell.length_a   1.000
_cell.length_b   1.000
_cell.length_c   1.000
_cell.angle_alpha   90.00
_cell.angle_beta   90.00
_cell.angle_gamma   90.00
#
_symmetry.space_group_name_H-M   'P 1'
#
loop_
_entity.id
_entity.type
_entity.pdbx_description
1 polymer ?
#
loop_
_entity_poly.entity_id
_entity_poly.type
_entity_poly.pdbx_seq_one_letter_code
_entity_poly.pdbx_strand_id
1 'polypeptide(L)'
;MPFFKTLVVVVVFLLTAIVARAIPYNFNEEIKWNNVQKFTINGGIEISRLSFDGAYYPYFDTVPEFVKSYPIHTTNALVSCSLQNAVYESFSAEEQALLKDYSLKELSITPDCKLIVSRKQPYVQVSFQPIRWNQASSSFEKLVSFDLVIQVDDQPERDYMSRERINSALAEGDWFKVKIDRSGIYKITYQELQEMGFNVSANPKKIAVFGNGGGILPEINNIPRHDDLVQNPILVVGEGDGSFDPNDYILFYGEGPVTWKYNSVSGVFNFQSNYYDDYSYYFITVLNEDASRIQTIQPPTGQHDVVIDEFTDYAHHELDEKNLFNTGRQWFGEVYDFSV
;
A
#
# COMPACT_ATOMS: atom_id res chain seq x y z
N MET A 1 -81.59 3.24 -10.45
CA MET A 1 -80.65 3.89 -9.52
C MET A 1 -80.45 2.99 -8.31
N PRO A 2 -79.27 2.36 -8.18
CA PRO A 2 -78.68 2.13 -6.86
C PRO A 2 -77.25 2.67 -6.80
N PHE A 3 -76.93 3.32 -5.69
CA PHE A 3 -75.66 3.97 -5.40
C PHE A 3 -74.56 2.93 -5.08
N PHE A 4 -73.46 2.95 -5.83
CA PHE A 4 -72.21 2.30 -5.42
C PHE A 4 -71.47 3.26 -4.48
N LYS A 5 -71.25 2.86 -3.21
CA LYS A 5 -70.39 3.58 -2.27
C LYS A 5 -68.96 3.07 -2.43
N THR A 6 -68.08 3.92 -2.95
CA THR A 6 -66.64 3.66 -3.06
C THR A 6 -66.00 3.81 -1.68
N LEU A 7 -65.43 2.72 -1.15
CA LEU A 7 -64.62 2.71 0.07
C LEU A 7 -63.19 3.12 -0.29
N VAL A 8 -62.76 4.31 0.14
CA VAL A 8 -61.36 4.76 0.00
C VAL A 8 -60.59 4.32 1.24
N VAL A 9 -59.66 3.37 1.07
CA VAL A 9 -58.71 2.98 2.12
C VAL A 9 -57.47 3.86 1.98
N VAL A 10 -57.27 4.78 2.92
CA VAL A 10 -56.05 5.60 3.02
C VAL A 10 -55.00 4.79 3.78
N VAL A 11 -53.99 4.31 3.08
CA VAL A 11 -52.80 3.67 3.68
C VAL A 11 -51.83 4.77 4.06
N VAL A 12 -51.71 5.03 5.37
CA VAL A 12 -50.72 5.95 5.92
C VAL A 12 -49.37 5.22 6.01
N PHE A 13 -48.44 5.53 5.12
CA PHE A 13 -47.05 5.11 5.24
C PHE A 13 -46.36 5.95 6.33
N LEU A 14 -46.12 5.34 7.49
CA LEU A 14 -45.23 5.87 8.52
C LEU A 14 -43.78 5.74 8.04
N LEU A 15 -43.26 6.81 7.43
CA LEU A 15 -41.82 7.00 7.21
C LEU A 15 -41.13 7.17 8.57
N THR A 16 -40.60 6.09 9.12
CA THR A 16 -39.63 6.18 10.20
C THR A 16 -38.28 6.52 9.58
N ALA A 17 -37.85 7.77 9.73
CA ALA A 17 -36.47 8.13 9.44
C ALA A 17 -35.58 7.41 10.46
N ILE A 18 -34.90 6.35 10.02
CA ILE A 18 -33.81 5.74 10.78
C ILE A 18 -32.68 6.76 10.74
N VAL A 19 -32.60 7.61 11.78
CA VAL A 19 -31.44 8.47 11.98
C VAL A 19 -30.32 7.54 12.43
N ALA A 20 -29.30 7.37 11.58
CA ALA A 20 -28.05 6.76 11.98
C ALA A 20 -27.53 7.52 13.20
N ARG A 21 -27.43 6.84 14.35
CA ARG A 21 -26.92 7.42 15.58
C ARG A 21 -25.54 6.82 15.82
N ALA A 22 -24.53 7.68 15.87
CA ALA A 22 -23.23 7.28 16.37
C ALA A 22 -23.39 6.72 17.80
N ILE A 23 -22.78 5.55 18.05
CA ILE A 23 -22.78 4.88 19.35
C ILE A 23 -21.56 5.37 20.12
N PRO A 24 -21.74 6.07 21.26
CA PRO A 24 -20.62 6.51 22.08
C PRO A 24 -20.12 5.40 23.00
N TYR A 25 -18.82 5.17 23.00
CA TYR A 25 -18.12 4.37 23.98
C TYR A 25 -17.33 5.30 24.91
N ASN A 26 -17.48 5.10 26.22
CA ASN A 26 -16.85 5.93 27.23
C ASN A 26 -15.89 5.10 28.07
N PHE A 27 -14.66 5.58 28.23
CA PHE A 27 -13.63 4.95 29.06
C PHE A 27 -12.99 6.00 29.96
N ASN A 28 -12.69 5.61 31.20
CA ASN A 28 -11.92 6.44 32.10
C ASN A 28 -10.47 5.95 32.10
N GLU A 29 -9.54 6.85 31.83
CA GLU A 29 -8.12 6.53 31.70
C GLU A 29 -7.29 7.40 32.64
N GLU A 30 -6.22 6.78 33.15
CA GLU A 30 -5.22 7.41 34.00
C GLU A 30 -3.84 7.14 33.40
N ILE A 31 -3.02 8.19 33.27
CA ILE A 31 -1.64 8.12 32.80
C ILE A 31 -0.72 8.20 34.01
N LYS A 32 -0.10 7.07 34.35
CA LYS A 32 0.86 6.96 35.46
C LYS A 32 2.24 7.40 35.00
N TRP A 33 2.51 8.68 35.15
CA TRP A 33 3.82 9.26 34.84
C TRP A 33 4.91 8.74 35.77
N ASN A 34 6.04 8.41 35.17
CA ASN A 34 7.25 7.97 35.84
C ASN A 34 8.29 9.11 35.81
N ASN A 35 9.36 8.95 36.59
CA ASN A 35 10.49 9.87 36.52
C ASN A 35 11.14 9.88 35.12
N VAL A 36 11.95 10.90 34.84
CA VAL A 36 12.74 10.98 33.61
C VAL A 36 13.56 9.69 33.44
N GLN A 37 13.34 9.01 32.32
CA GLN A 37 14.07 7.80 31.98
C GLN A 37 15.40 8.18 31.34
N LYS A 38 16.49 7.59 31.82
CA LYS A 38 17.86 7.79 31.31
C LYS A 38 18.44 6.45 30.88
N PHE A 39 19.01 6.40 29.67
CA PHE A 39 19.68 5.21 29.16
C PHE A 39 20.76 5.58 28.14
N THR A 40 21.70 4.67 27.92
CA THR A 40 22.81 4.85 26.99
C THR A 40 22.64 3.90 25.81
N ILE A 41 22.78 4.40 24.59
CA ILE A 41 22.75 3.59 23.37
C ILE A 41 24.17 3.24 22.90
N ASN A 42 24.29 2.27 21.98
CA ASN A 42 25.57 1.91 21.37
C ASN A 42 26.25 3.16 20.79
N GLY A 43 27.51 3.38 21.17
CA GLY A 43 28.25 4.60 20.85
C GLY A 43 28.39 5.59 22.02
N GLY A 44 27.84 5.27 23.21
CA GLY A 44 28.04 6.06 24.43
C GLY A 44 27.16 7.31 24.52
N ILE A 45 26.15 7.43 23.65
CA ILE A 45 25.21 8.55 23.66
C ILE A 45 24.19 8.33 24.78
N GLU A 46 24.11 9.27 25.71
CA GLU A 46 23.11 9.29 26.77
C GLU A 46 21.82 9.96 26.29
N ILE A 47 20.70 9.29 26.47
CA ILE A 47 19.36 9.78 26.14
C ILE A 47 18.57 9.94 27.43
N SER A 48 17.93 11.10 27.59
CA SER A 48 16.97 11.40 28.65
C SER A 48 15.60 11.69 28.04
N ARG A 49 14.55 11.01 28.52
CA ARG A 49 13.19 11.16 27.98
C ARG A 49 12.10 11.12 29.05
N LEU A 50 10.97 11.73 28.75
CA LEU A 50 9.76 11.63 29.57
C LEU A 50 9.19 10.21 29.50
N SER A 51 8.54 9.72 30.56
CA SER A 51 8.00 8.36 30.57
C SER A 51 6.76 8.18 31.43
N PHE A 52 5.94 7.18 31.08
CA PHE A 52 4.77 6.74 31.83
C PHE A 52 4.51 5.25 31.54
N ASP A 53 3.66 4.60 32.34
CA ASP A 53 3.33 3.19 32.19
C ASP A 53 2.64 2.92 30.83
N GLY A 54 3.25 2.09 30.00
CA GLY A 54 2.73 1.76 28.66
C GLY A 54 3.04 2.82 27.59
N ALA A 55 3.95 3.76 27.86
CA ALA A 55 4.41 4.73 26.87
C ALA A 55 4.98 4.07 25.60
N TYR A 56 4.50 4.54 24.45
CA TYR A 56 5.07 4.21 23.15
C TYR A 56 6.05 5.31 22.71
N TYR A 57 7.15 4.92 22.08
CA TYR A 57 8.13 5.86 21.53
C TYR A 57 8.34 5.51 20.06
N PRO A 58 7.94 6.37 19.12
CA PRO A 58 8.42 6.25 17.76
C PRO A 58 9.94 6.52 17.77
N TYR A 59 10.75 5.50 17.44
CA TYR A 59 12.20 5.63 17.35
C TYR A 59 12.89 6.12 18.65
N PHE A 60 13.71 7.18 18.56
CA PHE A 60 14.49 7.77 19.66
C PHE A 60 13.87 9.07 20.19
N ASP A 61 12.55 9.23 20.06
CA ASP A 61 11.86 10.43 20.55
C ASP A 61 11.95 10.59 22.07
N THR A 62 12.02 11.84 22.52
CA THR A 62 12.09 12.21 23.95
C THR A 62 10.71 12.38 24.58
N VAL A 63 9.65 12.48 23.75
CA VAL A 63 8.24 12.60 24.16
C VAL A 63 7.50 11.29 23.89
N PRO A 64 6.87 10.68 24.92
CA PRO A 64 6.09 9.46 24.75
C PRO A 64 4.71 9.73 24.12
N GLU A 65 4.18 8.73 23.43
CA GLU A 65 2.82 8.68 22.90
C GLU A 65 1.95 7.71 23.72
N PHE A 66 0.72 8.10 24.02
CA PHE A 66 -0.30 7.19 24.54
C PHE A 66 -0.86 6.39 23.37
N VAL A 67 -0.81 5.06 23.43
CA VAL A 67 -1.38 4.18 22.40
C VAL A 67 -2.17 3.07 23.08
N LYS A 68 -3.47 2.99 22.85
CA LYS A 68 -4.32 1.93 23.42
C LYS A 68 -5.45 1.55 22.48
N SER A 69 -5.83 0.27 22.49
CA SER A 69 -6.91 -0.26 21.66
C SER A 69 -8.13 -0.60 22.51
N TYR A 70 -9.30 -0.15 22.08
CA TYR A 70 -10.57 -0.33 22.78
C TYR A 70 -11.53 -1.16 21.94
N PRO A 71 -12.13 -2.23 22.49
CA PRO A 71 -13.03 -3.07 21.71
C PRO A 71 -14.30 -2.31 21.33
N ILE A 72 -14.75 -2.51 20.10
CA ILE A 72 -16.05 -2.02 19.62
C ILE A 72 -16.85 -3.18 19.03
N HIS A 73 -18.05 -2.90 18.50
CA HIS A 73 -18.96 -3.94 18.04
C HIS A 73 -18.87 -4.25 16.53
N THR A 74 -18.20 -3.42 15.73
CA THR A 74 -18.24 -3.51 14.26
C THR A 74 -16.87 -3.34 13.60
N THR A 75 -16.67 -4.00 12.46
CA THR A 75 -15.48 -3.83 11.60
C THR A 75 -15.69 -2.82 10.48
N ASN A 76 -16.86 -2.17 10.41
CA ASN A 76 -17.20 -1.23 9.36
C ASN A 76 -17.91 0.01 9.94
N ALA A 77 -17.11 0.98 10.39
CA ALA A 77 -17.61 2.23 10.95
C ALA A 77 -16.64 3.39 10.68
N LEU A 78 -17.18 4.60 10.64
CA LEU A 78 -16.39 5.81 10.85
C LEU A 78 -16.22 6.03 12.35
N VAL A 79 -14.99 6.33 12.76
CA VAL A 79 -14.66 6.50 14.18
C VAL A 79 -14.05 7.87 14.41
N SER A 80 -14.43 8.50 15.54
CA SER A 80 -13.80 9.74 16.01
C SER A 80 -13.67 9.69 17.53
N CYS A 81 -12.69 10.41 18.06
CA CYS A 81 -12.43 10.41 19.50
C CYS A 81 -12.32 11.83 20.04
N SER A 82 -12.71 11.98 21.30
CA SER A 82 -12.54 13.22 22.05
C SER A 82 -12.17 12.90 23.49
N LEU A 83 -11.40 13.79 24.10
CA LEU A 83 -11.05 13.72 25.50
C LEU A 83 -11.94 14.69 26.29
N GLN A 84 -12.57 14.22 27.35
CA GLN A 84 -13.39 15.01 28.28
C GLN A 84 -12.81 14.92 29.69
N ASN A 85 -13.19 15.86 30.56
CA ASN A 85 -12.79 15.89 31.97
C ASN A 85 -11.27 15.69 32.19
N ALA A 86 -10.46 16.26 31.29
CA ALA A 86 -9.02 16.10 31.29
C ALA A 86 -8.38 16.83 32.47
N VAL A 87 -7.58 16.11 33.26
CA VAL A 87 -6.85 16.62 34.43
C VAL A 87 -5.37 16.70 34.08
N TYR A 88 -4.76 17.82 34.39
CA TYR A 88 -3.38 18.13 34.04
C TYR A 88 -2.55 18.46 35.27
N GLU A 89 -1.26 18.13 35.19
CA GLU A 89 -0.25 18.47 36.19
C GLU A 89 0.92 19.19 35.53
N SER A 90 1.55 20.11 36.26
CA SER A 90 2.76 20.78 35.79
C SER A 90 3.96 19.81 35.78
N PHE A 91 4.77 19.87 34.73
CA PHE A 91 6.06 19.18 34.75
C PHE A 91 7.04 19.83 35.75
N SER A 92 7.88 19.00 36.36
CA SER A 92 9.02 19.42 37.18
C SER A 92 10.08 20.15 36.34
N ALA A 93 11.02 20.85 37.01
CA ALA A 93 12.06 21.60 36.32
C ALA A 93 12.97 20.73 35.42
N GLU A 94 13.23 19.48 35.83
CA GLU A 94 14.01 18.52 35.03
C GLU A 94 13.24 18.09 33.77
N GLU A 95 11.95 17.77 33.91
CA GLU A 95 11.08 17.38 32.80
C GLU A 95 10.87 18.54 31.80
N GLN A 96 10.64 19.76 32.30
CA GLN A 96 10.52 20.97 31.47
C GLN A 96 11.79 21.23 30.65
N ALA A 97 12.97 20.85 31.15
CA ALA A 97 14.22 21.03 30.43
C ALA A 97 14.33 20.14 29.17
N LEU A 98 13.66 18.99 29.16
CA LEU A 98 13.62 18.07 28.01
C LEU A 98 12.72 18.56 26.88
N LEU A 99 11.85 19.54 27.16
CA LEU A 99 10.89 20.10 26.21
C LEU A 99 11.37 21.41 25.57
N LYS A 100 12.60 21.86 25.84
CA LYS A 100 13.13 23.17 25.41
C LYS A 100 13.38 23.30 23.91
N ASP A 101 13.72 22.20 23.22
CA ASP A 101 13.94 22.18 21.77
C ASP A 101 12.63 22.04 20.97
N TYR A 102 11.53 21.69 21.64
CA TYR A 102 10.20 21.70 21.03
C TYR A 102 9.69 23.14 20.97
N SER A 103 9.85 23.78 19.80
CA SER A 103 9.29 25.10 19.45
C SER A 103 7.75 25.10 19.31
N LEU A 104 7.05 24.39 20.20
CA LEU A 104 5.64 24.03 20.06
C LEU A 104 4.74 24.83 21.01
N LYS A 105 4.63 26.14 20.76
CA LYS A 105 3.68 27.02 21.46
C LYS A 105 2.20 26.77 21.08
N GLU A 106 1.94 25.76 20.24
CA GLU A 106 0.61 25.42 19.70
C GLU A 106 0.20 23.96 19.96
N LEU A 107 0.95 23.21 20.78
CA LEU A 107 0.60 21.83 21.15
C LEU A 107 -0.74 21.78 21.91
N SER A 108 -1.73 21.18 21.25
CA SER A 108 -2.98 20.74 21.85
C SER A 108 -3.11 19.22 21.71
N ILE A 109 -3.76 18.60 22.68
CA ILE A 109 -3.96 17.15 22.65
C ILE A 109 -5.14 16.85 21.71
N THR A 110 -4.83 16.28 20.56
CA THR A 110 -5.84 15.82 19.59
C THR A 110 -5.66 14.32 19.38
N PRO A 111 -6.62 13.47 19.82
CA PRO A 111 -6.53 12.03 19.64
C PRO A 111 -6.73 11.62 18.18
N ASP A 112 -5.79 10.85 17.63
CA ASP A 112 -5.96 10.11 16.38
C ASP A 112 -6.67 8.78 16.70
N CYS A 113 -7.64 8.42 15.86
CA CYS A 113 -8.44 7.21 16.06
C CYS A 113 -8.61 6.42 14.78
N LYS A 114 -8.21 5.14 14.86
CA LYS A 114 -8.21 4.23 13.71
C LYS A 114 -8.93 2.95 14.06
N LEU A 115 -9.85 2.56 13.17
CA LEU A 115 -10.48 1.25 13.21
C LEU A 115 -9.46 0.18 12.82
N ILE A 116 -9.25 -0.80 13.70
CA ILE A 116 -8.36 -1.93 13.48
C ILE A 116 -9.07 -3.25 13.78
N VAL A 117 -8.59 -4.34 13.19
CA VAL A 117 -9.10 -5.69 13.46
C VAL A 117 -7.95 -6.55 13.97
N SER A 118 -8.10 -7.10 15.17
CA SER A 118 -7.11 -8.01 15.77
C SER A 118 -7.80 -9.31 16.18
N ARG A 119 -7.29 -10.44 15.67
CA ARG A 119 -7.85 -11.79 15.93
C ARG A 119 -9.36 -11.86 15.68
N LYS A 120 -9.83 -11.26 14.57
CA LYS A 120 -11.24 -11.16 14.17
C LYS A 120 -12.14 -10.39 15.14
N GLN A 121 -11.57 -9.60 16.04
CA GLN A 121 -12.30 -8.70 16.93
C GLN A 121 -11.99 -7.24 16.52
N PRO A 122 -13.00 -6.37 16.36
CA PRO A 122 -12.78 -4.98 16.03
C PRO A 122 -12.39 -4.15 17.25
N TYR A 123 -11.45 -3.23 17.05
CA TYR A 123 -11.03 -2.25 18.05
C TYR A 123 -10.89 -0.88 17.40
N VAL A 124 -10.96 0.16 18.22
CA VAL A 124 -10.44 1.48 17.87
C VAL A 124 -9.11 1.65 18.58
N GLN A 125 -8.03 1.84 17.82
CA GLN A 125 -6.76 2.30 18.36
C GLN A 125 -6.80 3.81 18.48
N VAL A 126 -6.53 4.29 19.69
CA VAL A 126 -6.42 5.72 20.01
C VAL A 126 -4.96 6.04 20.26
N SER A 127 -4.46 7.10 19.63
CA SER A 127 -3.11 7.60 19.90
C SER A 127 -2.99 9.13 19.96
N PHE A 128 -2.13 9.62 20.84
CA PHE A 128 -1.79 11.05 20.97
C PHE A 128 -0.59 11.28 21.91
N GLN A 129 0.02 12.45 21.82
CA GLN A 129 0.99 12.91 22.81
C GLN A 129 0.27 13.53 24.03
N PRO A 130 0.44 12.99 25.25
CA PRO A 130 -0.27 13.46 26.44
C PRO A 130 0.34 14.73 27.06
N ILE A 131 0.74 15.68 26.22
CA ILE A 131 1.42 16.93 26.61
C ILE A 131 0.72 18.11 25.95
N ARG A 132 0.56 19.21 26.69
CA ARG A 132 0.06 20.48 26.15
C ARG A 132 0.88 21.67 26.61
N TRP A 133 0.82 22.75 25.83
CA TRP A 133 1.30 24.05 26.27
C TRP A 133 0.19 24.81 27.01
N ASN A 134 0.43 25.20 28.27
CA ASN A 134 -0.48 26.08 29.00
C ASN A 134 -0.05 27.54 28.83
N GLN A 135 -0.86 28.31 28.10
CA GLN A 135 -0.59 29.73 27.83
C GLN A 135 -0.62 30.61 29.10
N ALA A 136 -1.45 30.27 30.09
CA ALA A 136 -1.60 31.07 31.31
C ALA A 136 -0.38 30.94 32.24
N SER A 137 0.15 29.72 32.39
CA SER A 137 1.35 29.46 33.19
C SER A 137 2.65 29.56 32.39
N SER A 138 2.57 29.70 31.06
CA SER A 138 3.74 29.68 30.14
C SER A 138 4.65 28.48 30.37
N SER A 139 4.04 27.31 30.57
CA SER A 139 4.74 26.06 30.87
C SER A 139 4.03 24.87 30.25
N PHE A 140 4.76 23.77 30.03
CA PHE A 140 4.15 22.52 29.60
C PHE A 140 3.45 21.83 30.77
N GLU A 141 2.35 21.14 30.45
CA GLU A 141 1.61 20.30 31.39
C GLU A 141 1.44 18.89 30.82
N LYS A 142 1.44 17.90 31.71
CA LYS A 142 1.16 16.51 31.39
C LYS A 142 -0.29 16.17 31.70
N LEU A 143 -0.91 15.40 30.81
CA LEU A 143 -2.24 14.84 31.04
C LEU A 143 -2.11 13.67 32.03
N VAL A 144 -2.88 13.70 33.11
CA VAL A 144 -2.84 12.68 34.18
C VAL A 144 -4.07 11.77 34.14
N SER A 145 -5.24 12.32 33.82
CA SER A 145 -6.46 11.51 33.63
C SER A 145 -7.42 12.17 32.66
N PHE A 146 -8.28 11.38 32.04
CA PHE A 146 -9.30 11.86 31.11
C PHE A 146 -10.41 10.82 30.92
N ASP A 147 -11.57 11.31 30.49
CA ASP A 147 -12.64 10.48 29.96
C ASP A 147 -12.52 10.44 28.43
N LEU A 148 -12.23 9.28 27.88
CA LEU A 148 -12.19 9.03 26.46
C LEU A 148 -13.59 8.75 25.95
N VAL A 149 -14.03 9.51 24.94
CA VAL A 149 -15.28 9.26 24.22
C VAL A 149 -14.95 8.89 22.78
N ILE A 150 -15.29 7.66 22.40
CA ILE A 150 -15.17 7.15 21.03
C ILE A 150 -16.57 7.13 20.40
N GLN A 151 -16.77 7.89 19.35
CA GLN A 151 -17.99 7.86 18.54
C GLN A 151 -17.80 6.86 17.41
N VAL A 152 -18.70 5.87 17.32
CA VAL A 152 -18.71 4.86 16.28
C VAL A 152 -19.95 5.05 15.43
N ASP A 153 -19.78 5.43 14.18
CA ASP A 153 -20.85 5.60 13.20
C ASP A 153 -20.81 4.45 12.19
N ASP A 154 -21.65 3.45 12.43
CA ASP A 154 -21.76 2.25 11.60
C ASP A 154 -22.04 2.61 10.14
N GLN A 155 -21.17 2.12 9.27
CA GLN A 155 -21.40 2.24 7.84
C GLN A 155 -22.26 1.06 7.40
N PRO A 156 -23.23 1.28 6.49
CA PRO A 156 -24.01 0.18 5.94
C PRO A 156 -23.06 -0.87 5.37
N GLU A 157 -23.35 -2.15 5.64
CA GLU A 157 -22.64 -3.25 5.00
C GLU A 157 -22.70 -3.01 3.50
N ARG A 158 -21.53 -2.85 2.86
CA ARG A 158 -21.46 -2.95 1.41
C ARG A 158 -21.88 -4.38 1.09
N ASP A 159 -22.96 -4.53 0.34
CA ASP A 159 -23.31 -5.79 -0.28
C ASP A 159 -22.07 -6.19 -1.09
N TYR A 160 -21.29 -7.14 -0.56
CA TYR A 160 -20.21 -7.74 -1.31
C TYR A 160 -20.91 -8.50 -2.42
N MET A 161 -21.14 -7.83 -3.55
CA MET A 161 -21.35 -8.50 -4.82
C MET A 161 -20.39 -9.67 -4.81
N SER A 162 -20.93 -10.88 -4.76
CA SER A 162 -20.14 -12.10 -4.74
C SER A 162 -19.09 -11.92 -5.82
N ARG A 163 -17.80 -11.96 -5.45
CA ARG A 163 -16.71 -11.92 -6.44
C ARG A 163 -17.16 -12.82 -7.58
N GLU A 164 -17.36 -12.24 -8.76
CA GLU A 164 -17.72 -13.03 -9.93
C GLU A 164 -16.72 -14.17 -10.00
N ARG A 165 -17.18 -15.39 -10.33
CA ARG A 165 -16.24 -16.48 -10.61
C ARG A 165 -15.42 -16.06 -11.82
N ILE A 166 -14.25 -15.49 -11.58
CA ILE A 166 -13.27 -15.20 -12.62
C ILE A 166 -12.72 -16.55 -13.05
N ASN A 167 -13.11 -16.99 -14.24
CA ASN A 167 -12.42 -18.11 -14.89
C ASN A 167 -11.02 -17.61 -15.25
N SER A 168 -9.99 -18.42 -14.98
CA SER A 168 -8.63 -18.03 -15.31
C SER A 168 -8.49 -17.82 -16.82
N ALA A 169 -7.73 -16.82 -17.25
CA ALA A 169 -7.30 -16.61 -18.61
C ALA A 169 -6.68 -17.88 -19.18
N LEU A 170 -5.93 -18.62 -18.35
CA LEU A 170 -5.29 -19.88 -18.72
C LEU A 170 -6.24 -21.10 -18.76
N ALA A 171 -7.53 -20.94 -18.47
CA ALA A 171 -8.47 -22.05 -18.40
C ALA A 171 -8.77 -22.67 -19.77
N GLU A 172 -8.66 -21.89 -20.84
CA GLU A 172 -8.93 -22.30 -22.22
C GLU A 172 -7.85 -21.80 -23.16
N GLY A 173 -7.67 -22.49 -24.29
CA GLY A 173 -6.70 -22.13 -25.33
C GLY A 173 -5.30 -22.73 -25.12
N ASP A 174 -4.46 -22.55 -26.15
CA ASP A 174 -3.06 -22.95 -26.11
C ASP A 174 -2.20 -21.78 -25.64
N TRP A 175 -1.33 -22.04 -24.66
CA TRP A 175 -0.52 -21.02 -23.99
C TRP A 175 0.96 -21.36 -24.04
N PHE A 176 1.75 -20.42 -24.56
CA PHE A 176 3.19 -20.58 -24.76
C PHE A 176 3.93 -19.62 -23.83
N LYS A 177 4.69 -20.19 -22.90
CA LYS A 177 5.40 -19.43 -21.86
C LYS A 177 6.72 -18.86 -22.41
N VAL A 178 6.90 -17.56 -22.24
CA VAL A 178 8.13 -16.83 -22.51
C VAL A 178 8.73 -16.43 -21.17
N LYS A 179 9.99 -16.78 -20.93
CA LYS A 179 10.75 -16.34 -19.76
C LYS A 179 11.66 -15.18 -20.15
N ILE A 180 11.78 -14.19 -19.28
CA ILE A 180 12.66 -13.02 -19.48
C ILE A 180 13.47 -12.75 -18.22
N ASP A 181 14.72 -12.32 -18.38
CA ASP A 181 15.68 -12.10 -17.28
C ASP A 181 15.84 -10.61 -16.89
N ARG A 182 15.39 -9.69 -17.74
CA ARG A 182 15.50 -8.24 -17.51
C ARG A 182 14.34 -7.45 -18.10
N SER A 183 14.15 -6.22 -17.65
CA SER A 183 13.16 -5.33 -18.28
C SER A 183 13.67 -4.84 -19.64
N GLY A 184 12.78 -4.74 -20.64
CA GLY A 184 13.15 -4.27 -21.98
C GLY A 184 12.14 -4.60 -23.06
N ILE A 185 12.46 -4.18 -24.30
CA ILE A 185 11.69 -4.57 -25.49
C ILE A 185 12.18 -5.93 -25.97
N TYR A 186 11.27 -6.88 -26.04
CA TYR A 186 11.51 -8.23 -26.52
C TYR A 186 10.95 -8.40 -27.93
N LYS A 187 11.71 -9.12 -28.77
CA LYS A 187 11.31 -9.52 -30.11
C LYS A 187 11.07 -11.02 -30.14
N ILE A 188 9.93 -11.43 -30.66
CA ILE A 188 9.60 -12.84 -30.92
C ILE A 188 9.34 -12.98 -32.42
N THR A 189 10.17 -13.76 -33.09
CA THR A 189 10.14 -14.00 -34.53
C THR A 189 9.18 -15.11 -34.91
N TYR A 190 8.82 -15.17 -36.20
CA TYR A 190 8.14 -16.32 -36.80
C TYR A 190 8.80 -17.67 -36.44
N GLN A 191 10.13 -17.74 -36.56
CA GLN A 191 10.86 -18.97 -36.30
C GLN A 191 10.76 -19.39 -34.83
N GLU A 192 10.92 -18.47 -33.89
CA GLU A 192 10.78 -18.77 -32.45
C GLU A 192 9.36 -19.26 -32.11
N LEU A 193 8.32 -18.63 -32.65
CA LEU A 193 6.94 -19.12 -32.48
C LEU A 193 6.77 -20.54 -33.04
N GLN A 194 7.27 -20.79 -34.25
CA GLN A 194 7.18 -22.11 -34.88
C GLN A 194 7.94 -23.18 -34.06
N GLU A 195 9.14 -22.86 -33.57
CA GLU A 195 9.96 -23.77 -32.75
C GLU A 195 9.29 -24.10 -31.41
N MET A 196 8.54 -23.16 -30.83
CA MET A 196 7.74 -23.39 -29.62
C MET A 196 6.47 -24.22 -29.87
N GLY A 197 6.13 -24.51 -31.13
CA GLY A 197 4.90 -25.23 -31.52
C GLY A 197 3.66 -24.33 -31.64
N PHE A 198 3.84 -23.02 -31.72
CA PHE A 198 2.76 -22.06 -31.93
C PHE A 198 2.17 -22.21 -33.34
N ASN A 199 0.85 -22.07 -33.46
CA ASN A 199 0.18 -22.07 -34.76
C ASN A 199 0.42 -20.75 -35.50
N VAL A 200 1.51 -20.68 -36.27
CA VAL A 200 1.87 -19.53 -37.09
C VAL A 200 0.93 -19.29 -38.28
N SER A 201 -0.02 -20.20 -38.56
CA SER A 201 -1.10 -19.95 -39.52
C SER A 201 -2.29 -19.18 -38.91
N ALA A 202 -2.25 -18.87 -37.61
CA ALA A 202 -3.25 -18.04 -36.96
C ALA A 202 -3.21 -16.61 -37.51
N ASN A 203 -4.36 -15.93 -37.48
CA ASN A 203 -4.44 -14.52 -37.86
C ASN A 203 -3.61 -13.68 -36.87
N PRO A 204 -2.60 -12.90 -37.32
CA PRO A 204 -1.75 -12.10 -36.45
C PRO A 204 -2.53 -11.12 -35.58
N LYS A 205 -3.69 -10.61 -36.03
CA LYS A 205 -4.59 -9.73 -35.25
C LYS A 205 -5.05 -10.31 -33.93
N LYS A 206 -5.09 -11.64 -33.84
CA LYS A 206 -5.57 -12.39 -32.69
C LYS A 206 -4.45 -12.88 -31.77
N ILE A 207 -3.19 -12.73 -32.19
CA ILE A 207 -2.06 -13.09 -31.33
C ILE A 207 -1.97 -12.08 -30.19
N ALA A 208 -1.99 -12.61 -28.97
CA ALA A 208 -1.93 -11.84 -27.74
C ALA A 208 -0.75 -12.29 -26.88
N VAL A 209 -0.18 -11.34 -26.15
CA VAL A 209 0.76 -11.61 -25.07
C VAL A 209 0.09 -11.20 -23.77
N PHE A 210 0.20 -12.03 -22.76
CA PHE A 210 -0.30 -11.80 -21.41
C PHE A 210 0.86 -11.83 -20.42
N GLY A 211 0.74 -11.04 -19.36
CA GLY A 211 1.73 -11.00 -18.29
C GLY A 211 1.38 -9.91 -17.29
N ASN A 212 1.78 -10.11 -16.04
CA ASN A 212 1.51 -9.16 -14.95
C ASN A 212 2.76 -8.36 -14.56
N GLY A 213 3.78 -8.35 -15.42
CA GLY A 213 5.02 -7.64 -15.15
C GLY A 213 5.92 -8.34 -14.14
N GLY A 214 6.83 -7.55 -13.57
CA GLY A 214 7.99 -8.04 -12.84
C GLY A 214 8.15 -7.43 -11.46
N GLY A 215 8.86 -8.16 -10.60
CA GLY A 215 9.06 -7.87 -9.18
C GLY A 215 8.31 -8.83 -8.26
N ILE A 216 8.44 -8.60 -6.96
CA ILE A 216 7.82 -9.45 -5.94
C ILE A 216 6.38 -9.01 -5.71
N LEU A 217 5.49 -9.98 -5.50
CA LEU A 217 4.12 -9.69 -5.09
C LEU A 217 4.11 -8.87 -3.78
N PRO A 218 3.26 -7.83 -3.67
CA PRO A 218 3.16 -7.05 -2.46
C PRO A 218 2.87 -7.91 -1.23
N GLU A 219 3.67 -7.75 -0.18
CA GLU A 219 3.48 -8.47 1.10
C GLU A 219 2.27 -7.94 1.88
N ILE A 220 1.97 -6.65 1.71
CA ILE A 220 0.82 -6.02 2.36
C ILE A 220 -0.45 -6.45 1.63
N ASN A 221 -1.36 -7.08 2.37
CA ASN A 221 -2.58 -7.70 1.84
C ASN A 221 -3.61 -6.73 1.26
N ASN A 222 -3.48 -5.43 1.53
CA ASN A 222 -4.38 -4.39 1.02
C ASN A 222 -3.85 -3.67 -0.24
N ILE A 223 -2.63 -4.00 -0.69
CA ILE A 223 -2.11 -3.45 -1.95
C ILE A 223 -2.79 -4.18 -3.11
N PRO A 224 -3.37 -3.43 -4.08
CA PRO A 224 -3.97 -4.02 -5.27
C PRO A 224 -2.97 -4.86 -6.06
N ARG A 225 -3.47 -5.97 -6.60
CA ARG A 225 -2.75 -6.84 -7.53
C ARG A 225 -3.77 -7.42 -8.50
N HIS A 226 -3.31 -7.78 -9.69
CA HIS A 226 -4.18 -8.45 -10.66
C HIS A 226 -4.54 -9.84 -10.13
N ASP A 227 -5.84 -10.16 -10.15
CA ASP A 227 -6.35 -11.47 -9.75
C ASP A 227 -6.03 -12.56 -10.79
N ASP A 228 -5.74 -12.16 -12.04
CA ASP A 228 -5.41 -13.05 -13.17
C ASP A 228 -4.44 -12.37 -14.14
N LEU A 229 -4.05 -13.05 -15.22
CA LEU A 229 -3.19 -12.49 -16.27
C LEU A 229 -3.89 -11.37 -17.07
N VAL A 230 -3.16 -10.28 -17.30
CA VAL A 230 -3.63 -9.14 -18.11
C VAL A 230 -2.97 -9.16 -19.49
N GLN A 231 -3.68 -8.72 -20.53
CA GLN A 231 -3.10 -8.53 -21.87
C GLN A 231 -2.03 -7.45 -21.82
N ASN A 232 -0.84 -7.78 -22.32
CA ASN A 232 0.25 -6.86 -22.57
C ASN A 232 0.15 -6.35 -24.02
N PRO A 233 -0.05 -5.05 -24.27
CA PRO A 233 -0.12 -4.52 -25.62
C PRO A 233 1.15 -4.81 -26.42
N ILE A 234 0.99 -5.30 -27.65
CA ILE A 234 2.09 -5.66 -28.54
C ILE A 234 2.08 -4.85 -29.83
N LEU A 235 3.23 -4.80 -30.51
CA LEU A 235 3.30 -4.45 -31.92
C LEU A 235 3.53 -5.73 -32.71
N VAL A 236 2.75 -5.94 -33.76
CA VAL A 236 2.95 -7.04 -34.71
C VAL A 236 3.38 -6.44 -36.04
N VAL A 237 4.64 -6.66 -36.42
CA VAL A 237 5.18 -6.20 -37.70
C VAL A 237 4.84 -7.23 -38.76
N GLY A 238 4.19 -6.79 -39.85
CA GLY A 238 3.67 -7.67 -40.91
C GLY A 238 2.17 -7.95 -40.85
N GLU A 239 1.48 -7.53 -39.77
CA GLU A 239 0.07 -7.82 -39.48
C GLU A 239 -0.96 -7.48 -40.59
N GLY A 240 -0.62 -6.59 -41.53
CA GLY A 240 -1.56 -5.92 -42.42
C GLY A 240 -2.29 -6.84 -43.42
N ASP A 241 -1.70 -7.97 -43.80
CA ASP A 241 -2.30 -8.92 -44.77
C ASP A 241 -3.07 -10.07 -44.11
N GLY A 242 -3.07 -10.14 -42.78
CA GLY A 242 -3.78 -11.15 -42.00
C GLY A 242 -3.11 -12.52 -41.99
N SER A 243 -1.86 -12.63 -42.43
CA SER A 243 -1.01 -13.82 -42.28
C SER A 243 0.22 -13.48 -41.44
N PHE A 244 0.76 -14.44 -40.69
CA PHE A 244 2.01 -14.24 -39.96
C PHE A 244 3.12 -14.95 -40.73
N ASP A 245 3.84 -14.20 -41.55
CA ASP A 245 4.81 -14.71 -42.52
C ASP A 245 6.23 -14.81 -41.93
N PRO A 246 7.18 -15.49 -42.61
CA PRO A 246 8.55 -15.69 -42.09
C PRO A 246 9.33 -14.43 -41.72
N ASN A 247 8.96 -13.26 -42.25
CA ASN A 247 9.61 -11.98 -41.93
C ASN A 247 8.92 -11.21 -40.79
N ASP A 248 7.81 -11.74 -40.29
CA ASP A 248 6.97 -11.09 -39.28
C ASP A 248 7.49 -11.38 -37.87
N TYR A 249 7.18 -10.47 -36.96
CA TYR A 249 7.58 -10.58 -35.57
C TYR A 249 6.71 -9.75 -34.65
N ILE A 250 6.71 -10.15 -33.39
CA ILE A 250 6.03 -9.49 -32.29
C ILE A 250 7.06 -8.70 -31.49
N LEU A 251 6.75 -7.46 -31.14
CA LEU A 251 7.46 -6.68 -30.14
C LEU A 251 6.56 -6.42 -28.93
N PHE A 252 7.10 -6.60 -27.74
CA PHE A 252 6.43 -6.23 -26.50
C PHE A 252 7.42 -5.72 -25.47
N TYR A 253 6.98 -4.83 -24.57
CA TYR A 253 7.78 -4.47 -23.40
C TYR A 253 7.52 -5.48 -22.28
N GLY A 254 8.59 -6.11 -21.80
CA GLY A 254 8.55 -7.01 -20.66
C GLY A 254 9.23 -6.37 -19.45
N GLU A 255 8.65 -6.54 -18.27
CA GLU A 255 9.22 -6.15 -16.99
C GLU A 255 9.88 -7.39 -16.34
N GLY A 256 11.18 -7.31 -16.13
CA GLY A 256 11.99 -8.38 -15.55
C GLY A 256 11.84 -8.51 -14.03
N PRO A 257 12.50 -9.51 -13.42
CA PRO A 257 12.37 -9.82 -11.99
C PRO A 257 12.94 -8.73 -11.07
N VAL A 258 13.79 -7.85 -11.60
CA VAL A 258 14.40 -6.74 -10.87
C VAL A 258 13.64 -5.45 -11.15
N THR A 259 13.15 -4.81 -10.09
CA THR A 259 12.43 -3.53 -10.17
C THR A 259 13.24 -2.40 -9.57
N TRP A 260 13.05 -1.18 -10.05
CA TRP A 260 13.72 0.03 -9.54
C TRP A 260 12.69 1.04 -9.07
N LYS A 261 12.90 1.62 -7.88
CA LYS A 261 12.02 2.64 -7.29
C LYS A 261 12.83 3.82 -6.79
N TYR A 262 12.49 5.01 -7.27
CA TYR A 262 13.08 6.25 -6.78
C TYR A 262 12.57 6.57 -5.37
N ASN A 263 13.49 6.75 -4.42
CA ASN A 263 13.17 7.22 -3.09
C ASN A 263 13.46 8.72 -3.00
N SER A 264 12.41 9.52 -2.89
CA SER A 264 12.51 10.99 -2.85
C SER A 264 13.12 11.53 -1.54
N VAL A 265 13.10 10.75 -0.46
CA VAL A 265 13.68 11.15 0.84
C VAL A 265 15.20 11.01 0.80
N SER A 266 15.71 9.90 0.28
CA SER A 266 17.15 9.65 0.17
C SER A 266 17.77 10.16 -1.13
N GLY A 267 16.95 10.51 -2.13
CA GLY A 267 17.42 10.98 -3.44
C GLY A 267 18.10 9.89 -4.28
N VAL A 268 17.83 8.61 -4.02
CA VAL A 268 18.45 7.47 -4.72
C VAL A 268 17.42 6.48 -5.24
N PHE A 269 17.78 5.77 -6.31
CA PHE A 269 17.03 4.62 -6.79
C PHE A 269 17.38 3.39 -5.96
N ASN A 270 16.36 2.68 -5.49
CA ASN A 270 16.51 1.38 -4.83
C ASN A 270 16.05 0.31 -5.80
N PHE A 271 16.88 -0.71 -6.00
CA PHE A 271 16.47 -1.90 -6.72
C PHE A 271 15.89 -2.93 -5.76
N GLN A 272 15.06 -3.83 -6.30
CA GLN A 272 14.56 -4.99 -5.60
C GLN A 272 14.51 -6.18 -6.55
N SER A 273 15.37 -7.16 -6.30
CA SER A 273 15.40 -8.46 -6.97
C SER A 273 14.29 -9.37 -6.45
N ASN A 274 13.83 -10.31 -7.27
CA ASN A 274 12.84 -11.30 -6.86
C ASN A 274 13.49 -12.42 -6.07
N TYR A 275 13.08 -12.63 -4.81
CA TYR A 275 13.66 -13.64 -3.93
C TYR A 275 13.34 -15.10 -4.32
N TYR A 276 12.42 -15.30 -5.26
CA TYR A 276 11.84 -16.61 -5.55
C TYR A 276 12.11 -17.11 -6.96
N ASP A 277 12.52 -16.24 -7.88
CA ASP A 277 12.79 -16.61 -9.27
C ASP A 277 13.66 -15.55 -9.96
N ASP A 278 14.57 -16.02 -10.83
CA ASP A 278 15.48 -15.18 -11.64
C ASP A 278 14.83 -14.72 -12.95
N TYR A 279 13.55 -15.04 -13.16
CA TYR A 279 12.82 -14.73 -14.38
C TYR A 279 11.42 -14.17 -14.12
N SER A 280 10.97 -13.30 -15.03
CA SER A 280 9.56 -12.98 -15.21
C SER A 280 8.97 -13.80 -16.36
N TYR A 281 7.66 -14.03 -16.31
CA TYR A 281 6.98 -14.87 -17.29
C TYR A 281 5.85 -14.14 -18.00
N TYR A 282 5.84 -14.29 -19.31
CA TYR A 282 4.79 -13.85 -20.22
C TYR A 282 4.23 -15.06 -20.96
N PHE A 283 3.02 -14.94 -21.48
CA PHE A 283 2.32 -16.03 -22.11
C PHE A 283 1.72 -15.57 -23.44
N ILE A 284 2.00 -16.30 -24.51
CA ILE A 284 1.48 -16.03 -25.85
C ILE A 284 0.30 -16.96 -26.11
N THR A 285 -0.76 -16.44 -26.70
CA THR A 285 -1.92 -17.22 -27.15
C THR A 285 -2.57 -16.61 -28.39
N VAL A 286 -3.58 -17.29 -28.92
CA VAL A 286 -4.46 -16.80 -30.00
C VAL A 286 -5.86 -16.64 -29.43
N LEU A 287 -6.37 -15.41 -29.45
CA LEU A 287 -7.71 -15.09 -28.96
C LEU A 287 -8.78 -15.38 -30.03
N ASN A 288 -10.04 -15.36 -29.61
CA ASN A 288 -11.18 -15.40 -30.54
C ASN A 288 -11.50 -14.01 -31.13
N GLU A 289 -11.06 -12.95 -30.44
CA GLU A 289 -11.18 -11.54 -30.80
C GLU A 289 -9.83 -10.89 -31.11
N ASP A 290 -9.85 -9.64 -31.56
CA ASP A 290 -8.62 -8.89 -31.84
C ASP A 290 -7.89 -8.56 -30.52
N ALA A 291 -6.58 -8.78 -30.51
CA ALA A 291 -5.74 -8.63 -29.33
C ALA A 291 -5.24 -7.18 -29.15
N SER A 292 -4.83 -6.83 -27.92
CA SER A 292 -4.33 -5.50 -27.58
C SER A 292 -3.10 -5.11 -28.41
N ARG A 293 -3.10 -3.86 -28.91
CA ARG A 293 -1.99 -3.26 -29.66
C ARG A 293 -1.44 -2.03 -28.98
N ILE A 294 -0.14 -1.77 -29.15
CA ILE A 294 0.48 -0.52 -28.72
C ILE A 294 -0.21 0.65 -29.42
N GLN A 295 -0.60 1.67 -28.65
CA GLN A 295 -1.23 2.87 -29.20
C GLN A 295 -0.16 3.84 -29.72
N THR A 296 -0.35 4.34 -30.93
CA THR A 296 0.50 5.40 -31.48
C THR A 296 0.11 6.74 -30.89
N ILE A 297 1.05 7.39 -30.21
CA ILE A 297 0.90 8.76 -29.73
C ILE A 297 1.51 9.69 -30.76
N GLN A 298 0.78 10.75 -31.14
CA GLN A 298 1.32 11.78 -32.03
C GLN A 298 2.44 12.55 -31.30
N PRO A 299 3.67 12.61 -31.85
CA PRO A 299 4.73 13.36 -31.23
C PRO A 299 4.38 14.86 -31.21
N PRO A 300 4.89 15.64 -30.23
CA PRO A 300 4.73 17.09 -30.23
C PRO A 300 5.25 17.70 -31.52
N THR A 301 4.50 18.64 -32.11
CA THR A 301 4.89 19.36 -33.32
C THR A 301 5.47 20.73 -32.93
N GLY A 302 6.55 21.15 -33.60
CA GLY A 302 7.21 22.43 -33.33
C GLY A 302 8.73 22.32 -33.24
N GLN A 303 9.40 23.44 -32.96
CA GLN A 303 10.81 23.40 -32.56
C GLN A 303 10.90 23.00 -31.08
N HIS A 304 11.95 22.28 -30.72
CA HIS A 304 12.22 21.90 -29.34
C HIS A 304 12.79 23.11 -28.58
N ASP A 305 12.31 23.33 -27.35
CA ASP A 305 12.84 24.38 -26.47
C ASP A 305 14.14 23.94 -25.78
N VAL A 306 14.30 22.63 -25.57
CA VAL A 306 15.43 22.00 -24.87
C VAL A 306 15.82 20.73 -25.62
N VAL A 307 17.12 20.54 -25.84
CA VAL A 307 17.69 19.27 -26.27
C VAL A 307 18.25 18.58 -25.02
N ILE A 308 17.83 17.34 -24.79
CA ILE A 308 18.35 16.48 -23.73
C ILE A 308 19.05 15.32 -24.44
N ASP A 309 20.37 15.23 -24.31
CA ASP A 309 21.22 14.19 -24.92
C ASP A 309 21.96 13.33 -23.86
N GLU A 310 21.71 13.58 -22.58
CA GLU A 310 22.20 12.79 -21.46
C GLU A 310 21.03 12.29 -20.58
N PHE A 311 21.23 11.15 -19.92
CA PHE A 311 20.29 10.62 -18.95
C PHE A 311 21.04 9.89 -17.83
N THR A 312 20.41 9.78 -16.68
CA THR A 312 20.90 8.92 -15.59
C THR A 312 20.44 7.49 -15.84
N ASP A 313 21.38 6.57 -15.94
CA ASP A 313 21.11 5.13 -16.01
C ASP A 313 21.45 4.45 -14.68
N TYR A 314 21.00 3.22 -14.51
CA TYR A 314 21.26 2.39 -13.34
C TYR A 314 21.80 1.02 -13.74
N ALA A 315 22.68 0.47 -12.91
CA ALA A 315 23.17 -0.90 -13.01
C ALA A 315 23.13 -1.53 -11.62
N HIS A 316 22.80 -2.82 -11.56
CA HIS A 316 22.92 -3.61 -10.33
C HIS A 316 23.80 -4.82 -10.59
N HIS A 317 24.49 -5.26 -9.54
CA HIS A 317 25.26 -6.50 -9.48
C HIS A 317 24.99 -7.12 -8.12
N GLU A 318 24.30 -8.25 -8.11
CA GLU A 318 23.99 -9.03 -6.92
C GLU A 318 23.96 -10.52 -7.34
N LEU A 319 24.66 -11.38 -6.59
CA LEU A 319 24.82 -12.80 -6.91
C LEU A 319 24.07 -13.74 -5.96
N ASP A 320 23.51 -13.23 -4.87
CA ASP A 320 22.77 -14.00 -3.86
C ASP A 320 23.49 -15.28 -3.36
N GLU A 321 24.81 -15.22 -3.14
CA GLU A 321 25.63 -16.38 -2.77
C GLU A 321 25.52 -16.79 -1.29
N LYS A 322 25.28 -15.84 -0.38
CA LYS A 322 25.36 -16.04 1.07
C LYS A 322 24.13 -15.49 1.80
N ASN A 323 23.54 -16.33 2.64
CA ASN A 323 22.60 -15.89 3.67
C ASN A 323 23.28 -16.04 5.03
N LEU A 324 23.60 -14.92 5.69
CA LEU A 324 24.43 -14.91 6.91
C LEU A 324 23.84 -15.73 8.07
N PHE A 325 22.52 -15.89 8.11
CA PHE A 325 21.82 -16.59 9.18
C PHE A 325 21.18 -17.90 8.72
N ASN A 326 21.37 -18.29 7.45
CA ASN A 326 20.65 -19.37 6.78
C ASN A 326 19.12 -19.32 6.99
N THR A 327 18.57 -18.11 7.10
CA THR A 327 17.14 -17.86 7.32
C THR A 327 16.74 -16.51 6.71
N GLY A 328 15.45 -16.34 6.45
CA GLY A 328 14.93 -15.12 5.85
C GLY A 328 15.24 -15.03 4.36
N ARG A 329 15.24 -13.80 3.84
CA ARG A 329 15.31 -13.49 2.41
C ARG A 329 16.43 -12.51 2.07
N GLN A 330 17.29 -12.23 3.04
CA GLN A 330 18.42 -11.35 2.84
C GLN A 330 19.61 -12.19 2.40
N TRP A 331 19.94 -12.01 1.13
CA TRP A 331 21.07 -12.63 0.48
C TRP A 331 22.15 -11.57 0.22
N PHE A 332 23.38 -12.05 0.09
CA PHE A 332 24.55 -11.23 -0.13
C PHE A 332 25.40 -11.92 -1.19
N GLY A 333 26.08 -11.14 -2.02
CA GLY A 333 27.04 -11.65 -2.99
C GLY A 333 28.42 -11.92 -2.38
N GLU A 334 29.43 -11.48 -3.11
CA GLU A 334 30.82 -11.74 -2.83
C GLU A 334 31.27 -11.11 -1.49
N VAL A 335 32.20 -11.78 -0.81
CA VAL A 335 32.86 -11.22 0.37
C VAL A 335 34.08 -10.43 -0.09
N TYR A 336 34.06 -9.12 0.18
CA TYR A 336 35.20 -8.24 -0.02
C TYR A 336 35.99 -8.17 1.29
N ASP A 337 37.02 -9.01 1.43
CA ASP A 337 37.97 -9.00 2.54
C ASP A 337 39.41 -8.81 2.02
N PHE A 338 40.28 -8.27 2.87
CA PHE A 338 41.69 -8.01 2.58
C PHE A 338 42.60 -9.25 2.75
N SER A 339 42.05 -10.40 3.15
CA SER A 339 42.80 -11.64 3.34
C SER A 339 42.54 -12.63 2.21
N VAL A 340 43.56 -12.79 1.34
CA VAL A 340 43.60 -13.79 0.26
C VAL A 340 44.07 -15.14 0.80
#